data_AF-A0AAU9TDD1-F1
#
_entry.id   AF-A0AAU9TDD1-F1
#
_cell.length_a   1.000
_cell.length_b   1.000
_cell.length_c   1.000
_cell.angle_alpha   90.00
_cell.angle_beta   90.00
_cell.angle_gamma   90.00
#
_symmetry.space_group_name_H-M   'P 1'
#
loop_
_entity.id
_entity.type
_entity.pdbx_description
1 polymer ?
#
loop_
_entity_poly.entity_id
_entity_poly.type
_entity_poly.pdbx_seq_one_letter_code
_entity_poly.pdbx_strand_id
1 'polypeptide(L)'
;MCAVAYWRWVNNNKQIRVCFVASKCRVSPVKPVTVPRLELQAAVMAARLANALQSTHRIKTADRYFWCDSTTVLQWIHNNKRSYKPYVAHRLGEIDELTQINEWRYVPTSMNVADKGTRENFDSLQLDGEWFNGPTFLHEAESS
;
A
#
# COMPACT_ATOMS: atom_id res chain seq x y z
N MET A 1 -3.14 8.82 -7.17
CA MET A 1 -3.17 7.53 -6.42
C MET A 1 -1.84 6.83 -6.60
N CYS A 2 -1.19 6.38 -5.53
CA CYS A 2 0.08 5.67 -5.64
C CYS A 2 0.16 4.49 -4.66
N ALA A 3 0.97 3.49 -5.01
CA ALA A 3 1.36 2.38 -4.15
C ALA A 3 2.87 2.15 -4.30
N VAL A 4 3.54 1.84 -3.19
CA VAL A 4 4.99 1.57 -3.15
C VAL A 4 5.21 0.27 -2.41
N ALA A 5 6.08 -0.59 -2.94
CA ALA A 5 6.37 -1.91 -2.42
C ALA A 5 7.85 -2.05 -2.07
N TYR A 6 8.09 -2.63 -0.90
CA TYR A 6 9.42 -2.90 -0.36
C TYR A 6 9.55 -4.37 0.01
N TRP A 7 10.75 -4.90 -0.10
CA TRP A 7 11.14 -6.12 0.58
C TRP A 7 11.78 -5.78 1.91
N ARG A 8 11.36 -6.52 2.94
CA ARG A 8 11.92 -6.46 4.28
C ARG A 8 12.37 -7.85 4.67
N TRP A 9 13.62 -7.98 5.13
CA TRP A 9 14.11 -9.23 5.69
C TRP A 9 14.91 -8.99 6.95
N VAL A 10 14.88 -9.98 7.84
CA VAL A 10 15.63 -10.00 9.08
C VAL A 10 16.71 -11.06 8.93
N ASN A 11 17.97 -10.68 9.13
CA ASN A 11 19.07 -11.64 9.10
C ASN A 11 19.24 -12.36 10.46
N ASN A 12 20.12 -13.35 10.51
CA ASN A 12 20.40 -14.12 11.73
C ASN A 12 20.89 -13.25 12.91
N ASN A 13 21.42 -12.06 12.63
CA ASN A 13 21.88 -11.09 13.64
C ASN A 13 20.77 -10.11 14.06
N LYS A 14 19.50 -10.38 13.72
CA LYS A 14 18.34 -9.50 13.95
C LYS A 14 18.45 -8.13 13.27
N GLN A 15 19.34 -7.97 12.31
CA GLN A 15 19.41 -6.73 11.53
C GLN A 15 18.34 -6.78 10.45
N ILE A 16 17.57 -5.69 10.39
CA ILE A 16 16.53 -5.50 9.40
C ILE A 16 17.14 -4.79 8.21
N ARG A 17 16.79 -5.25 7.01
CA ARG A 17 17.09 -4.55 5.77
C ARG A 17 15.82 -4.38 4.97
N VAL A 18 15.70 -3.20 4.37
CA VAL A 18 14.57 -2.80 3.53
C VAL A 18 15.10 -2.40 2.17
N CYS A 19 14.45 -2.86 1.11
CA CYS A 19 14.83 -2.56 -0.26
C CYS A 19 13.59 -2.19 -1.07
N PHE A 20 13.64 -1.08 -1.81
CA PHE A 20 12.62 -0.75 -2.79
C PHE A 20 12.54 -1.81 -3.88
N VAL A 21 11.31 -2.22 -4.20
CA VAL A 21 11.06 -3.23 -5.25
C VAL A 21 10.38 -2.58 -6.44
N ALA A 22 9.27 -1.89 -6.19
CA ALA A 22 8.48 -1.26 -7.24
C ALA A 22 7.56 -0.19 -6.66
N SER A 23 7.17 0.75 -7.51
CA SER A 23 6.07 1.67 -7.25
C SER A 23 5.15 1.74 -8.45
N LYS A 24 3.90 2.13 -8.21
CA LYS A 24 2.94 2.42 -9.25
C LYS A 24 2.17 3.66 -8.82
N CYS A 25 2.29 4.73 -9.60
CA CYS A 25 1.49 5.94 -9.40
C CYS A 25 0.60 6.21 -10.62
N ARG A 26 -0.54 6.84 -10.38
CA ARG A 26 -1.47 7.34 -11.40
C ARG A 26 -1.97 8.72 -11.02
N VAL A 27 -2.01 9.61 -12.00
CA VAL A 27 -2.65 10.92 -11.88
C VAL A 27 -4.14 10.78 -11.60
N SER A 28 -4.71 11.78 -10.93
CA SER A 28 -6.14 11.78 -10.61
C SER A 28 -6.98 11.79 -11.91
N PRO A 29 -8.11 11.08 -11.96
CA PRO A 29 -9.00 11.14 -13.12
C PRO A 29 -9.51 12.56 -13.38
N VAL A 30 -9.68 12.92 -14.66
CA VAL A 30 -10.26 14.22 -15.07
C VAL A 30 -11.71 14.37 -14.59
N LYS A 31 -12.45 13.26 -14.50
CA LYS A 31 -13.81 13.27 -13.95
C LYS A 31 -13.76 13.38 -12.43
N PRO A 32 -14.63 14.19 -11.79
CA PRO A 32 -14.66 14.31 -10.35
C PRO A 32 -14.91 12.96 -9.66
N VAL A 33 -14.01 12.57 -8.78
CA VAL A 33 -14.13 11.39 -7.92
C VAL A 33 -13.88 11.83 -6.49
N THR A 34 -14.67 11.31 -5.56
CA THR A 34 -14.53 11.63 -4.13
C THR A 34 -13.21 11.09 -3.58
N VAL A 35 -12.59 11.79 -2.63
CA VAL A 35 -11.33 11.38 -1.98
C VAL A 35 -11.35 9.92 -1.50
N PRO A 36 -12.39 9.43 -0.77
CA PRO A 36 -12.43 8.02 -0.34
C PRO A 36 -12.38 6.99 -1.47
N ARG A 37 -12.89 7.34 -2.66
CA ARG A 37 -12.83 6.46 -3.84
C ARG A 37 -11.44 6.44 -4.46
N LEU A 38 -10.71 7.55 -4.41
CA LEU A 38 -9.32 7.61 -4.85
C LEU A 38 -8.42 6.80 -3.92
N GLU A 39 -8.63 6.91 -2.61
CA GLU A 39 -7.93 6.12 -1.60
C GLU A 39 -8.22 4.62 -1.76
N LEU A 40 -9.49 4.24 -1.93
CA LEU A 40 -9.87 2.84 -2.17
C LEU A 40 -9.21 2.29 -3.45
N GLN A 41 -9.12 3.11 -4.50
CA GLN A 41 -8.48 2.72 -5.74
C GLN A 41 -6.94 2.63 -5.62
N ALA A 42 -6.33 3.39 -4.69
CA ALA A 42 -4.94 3.20 -4.30
C ALA A 42 -4.73 1.86 -3.57
N ALA A 43 -5.65 1.47 -2.67
CA ALA A 43 -5.63 0.15 -2.03
C ALA A 43 -5.72 -1.00 -3.05
N VAL A 44 -6.64 -0.92 -4.03
CA VAL A 44 -6.70 -1.89 -5.15
C VAL A 44 -5.38 -1.94 -5.91
N MET A 45 -4.74 -0.78 -6.12
CA MET A 45 -3.45 -0.71 -6.81
C MET A 45 -2.35 -1.44 -6.02
N ALA A 46 -2.32 -1.27 -4.70
CA ALA A 46 -1.39 -1.96 -3.82
C ALA A 46 -1.61 -3.49 -3.85
N ALA A 47 -2.86 -3.95 -3.74
CA ALA A 47 -3.22 -5.36 -3.81
C ALA A 47 -2.75 -6.02 -5.11
N ARG A 48 -3.04 -5.37 -6.26
CA ARG A 48 -2.59 -5.84 -7.58
C ARG A 48 -1.07 -5.84 -7.71
N LEU A 49 -0.39 -4.80 -7.22
CA LEU A 49 1.07 -4.70 -7.27
C LEU A 49 1.69 -5.84 -6.48
N ALA A 50 1.24 -6.08 -5.25
CA ALA A 50 1.76 -7.15 -4.42
C ALA A 50 1.52 -8.53 -5.03
N ASN A 51 0.34 -8.78 -5.60
CA ASN A 51 0.05 -10.04 -6.29
C ASN A 51 0.98 -10.25 -7.50
N ALA A 52 1.19 -9.21 -8.31
CA ALA A 52 2.10 -9.27 -9.47
C ALA A 52 3.56 -9.51 -9.05
N LEU A 53 4.00 -8.90 -7.94
CA LEU A 53 5.34 -9.14 -7.40
C LEU A 53 5.48 -10.58 -6.90
N GLN A 54 4.48 -11.10 -6.18
CA GLN A 54 4.50 -12.49 -5.72
C GLN A 54 4.47 -13.49 -6.86
N SER A 55 3.76 -13.22 -7.95
CA SER A 55 3.70 -14.15 -9.10
C SER A 55 4.98 -14.14 -9.92
N THR A 56 5.68 -13.00 -10.02
CA THR A 56 6.86 -12.85 -10.89
C THR A 56 8.19 -13.12 -10.19
N HIS A 57 8.31 -12.82 -8.90
CA HIS A 57 9.56 -13.02 -8.18
C HIS A 57 9.78 -14.47 -7.76
N ARG A 58 11.05 -14.92 -7.87
CA ARG A 58 11.51 -16.24 -7.41
C ARG A 58 11.44 -16.39 -5.90
N ILE A 59 11.70 -15.29 -5.17
CA ILE A 59 11.63 -15.26 -3.71
C ILE A 59 10.17 -15.11 -3.31
N LYS A 60 9.63 -16.11 -2.62
CA LYS A 60 8.31 -16.04 -2.00
C LYS A 60 8.46 -15.44 -0.61
N THR A 61 7.70 -14.39 -0.33
CA THR A 61 7.67 -13.75 0.98
C THR A 61 6.84 -14.59 1.93
N ALA A 62 7.34 -14.83 3.15
CA ALA A 62 6.56 -15.53 4.19
C ALA A 62 5.33 -14.70 4.59
N ASP A 63 5.55 -13.40 4.80
CA ASP A 63 4.51 -12.45 5.22
C ASP A 63 4.39 -11.29 4.23
N ARG A 64 3.21 -10.66 4.22
CA ARG A 64 2.92 -9.46 3.42
C ARG A 64 2.04 -8.51 4.23
N TYR A 65 2.34 -7.22 4.11
CA TYR A 65 1.63 -6.17 4.82
C TYR A 65 1.28 -5.02 3.89
N PHE A 66 0.07 -4.50 4.03
CA PHE A 66 -0.43 -3.32 3.33
C PHE A 66 -0.65 -2.20 4.33
N TRP A 67 0.09 -1.11 4.17
CA TRP A 67 -0.03 0.07 5.01
C TRP A 67 -0.89 1.12 4.32
N CYS A 68 -1.96 1.56 4.99
CA CYS A 68 -2.89 2.56 4.49
C CYS A 68 -3.13 3.63 5.55
N ASP A 69 -3.17 4.89 5.13
CA ASP A 69 -3.45 6.04 6.00
C ASP A 69 -4.93 6.47 6.00
N SER A 70 -5.73 5.93 5.08
CA SER A 70 -7.17 6.14 5.08
C SER A 70 -7.88 5.18 6.03
N THR A 71 -8.29 5.71 7.18
CA THR A 71 -9.14 4.99 8.14
C THR A 71 -10.48 4.60 7.53
N THR A 72 -11.01 5.39 6.58
CA THR A 72 -12.25 5.07 5.86
C THR A 72 -12.08 3.81 5.01
N VAL A 73 -10.98 3.71 4.26
CA VAL A 73 -10.69 2.52 3.45
C VAL A 73 -10.44 1.30 4.33
N LEU A 74 -9.66 1.45 5.41
CA LEU A 74 -9.43 0.34 6.36
C LEU A 74 -10.73 -0.14 7.00
N GLN A 75 -11.62 0.76 7.41
CA GLN A 75 -12.94 0.40 7.91
C GLN A 75 -13.75 -0.36 6.86
N TRP A 76 -13.70 0.03 5.59
CA TRP A 76 -14.39 -0.71 4.53
C TRP A 76 -13.83 -2.11 4.32
N ILE A 77 -12.50 -2.27 4.39
CA ILE A 77 -11.83 -3.58 4.24
C ILE A 77 -12.12 -4.48 5.44
N HIS A 78 -12.11 -3.95 6.66
CA HIS A 78 -12.34 -4.72 7.88
C HIS A 78 -13.82 -5.03 8.13
N ASN A 79 -14.75 -4.24 7.56
CA ASN A 79 -16.18 -4.45 7.74
C ASN A 79 -16.76 -5.43 6.72
N ASN A 80 -17.12 -6.63 7.20
CA ASN A 80 -17.79 -7.66 6.40
C ASN A 80 -19.26 -7.37 6.04
N LYS A 81 -19.84 -6.25 6.48
CA LYS A 81 -21.25 -5.89 6.20
C LYS A 81 -21.35 -5.20 4.82
N ARG A 82 -21.68 -5.97 3.78
CA ARG A 82 -21.61 -5.56 2.36
C ARG A 82 -22.80 -4.74 1.83
N SER A 83 -23.26 -3.71 2.55
CA SER A 83 -24.24 -2.76 1.99
C SER A 83 -23.54 -1.51 1.44
N TYR A 84 -22.60 -1.70 0.50
CA TYR A 84 -21.91 -0.59 -0.15
C TYR A 84 -22.46 -0.34 -1.56
N LYS A 85 -22.30 0.90 -2.03
CA LYS A 85 -22.59 1.24 -3.44
C LYS A 85 -21.76 0.35 -4.37
N PRO A 86 -22.26 -0.02 -5.57
CA PRO A 86 -21.61 -0.98 -6.47
C PRO A 86 -20.13 -0.72 -6.75
N TYR A 87 -19.74 0.55 -6.92
CA TYR A 87 -18.34 0.93 -7.12
C TYR A 87 -17.44 0.48 -5.96
N VAL A 88 -17.85 0.75 -4.73
CA VAL A 88 -17.07 0.39 -3.52
C VAL A 88 -17.09 -1.12 -3.34
N ALA A 89 -18.26 -1.75 -3.47
CA ALA A 89 -18.41 -3.20 -3.33
C ALA A 89 -17.51 -3.99 -4.30
N HIS A 90 -17.45 -3.60 -5.57
CA HIS A 90 -16.60 -4.28 -6.56
C HIS A 90 -15.11 -4.16 -6.21
N ARG A 91 -14.66 -3.01 -5.70
CA ARG A 91 -13.24 -2.81 -5.35
C ARG A 91 -12.85 -3.52 -4.06
N LEU A 92 -13.76 -3.57 -3.10
CA LEU A 92 -13.58 -4.41 -1.92
C LEU A 92 -13.55 -5.90 -2.27
N GLY A 93 -14.41 -6.37 -3.18
CA GLY A 93 -14.38 -7.75 -3.66
C GLY A 93 -13.03 -8.12 -4.29
N GLU A 94 -12.46 -7.23 -5.11
CA GLU A 94 -11.14 -7.44 -5.69
C GLU A 94 -10.01 -7.42 -4.64
N ILE A 95 -10.10 -6.58 -3.60
CA ILE A 95 -9.12 -6.60 -2.50
C ILE A 95 -9.23 -7.91 -1.72
N ASP A 96 -10.45 -8.39 -1.46
CA ASP A 96 -10.75 -9.64 -0.75
C ASP A 96 -10.24 -10.87 -1.53
N GLU A 97 -10.28 -10.84 -2.86
CA GLU A 97 -9.75 -11.91 -3.71
C GLU A 97 -8.21 -11.98 -3.72
N LEU A 98 -7.53 -10.84 -3.51
CA LEU A 98 -6.07 -10.71 -3.66
C LEU A 98 -5.31 -10.69 -2.33
N THR A 99 -5.99 -10.40 -1.22
CA THR A 99 -5.38 -10.10 0.08
C THR A 99 -6.18 -10.69 1.23
N GLN A 100 -5.60 -10.72 2.42
CA GLN A 100 -6.27 -11.09 3.67
C GLN A 100 -6.50 -9.85 4.53
N ILE A 101 -7.63 -9.80 5.24
CA ILE A 101 -8.04 -8.67 6.09
C ILE A 101 -6.95 -8.29 7.11
N ASN A 102 -6.25 -9.28 7.68
CA ASN A 102 -5.19 -9.09 8.67
C ASN A 102 -3.86 -8.58 8.10
N GLU A 103 -3.69 -8.55 6.77
CA GLU A 103 -2.52 -7.93 6.13
C GLU A 103 -2.61 -6.40 6.12
N TRP A 104 -3.82 -5.83 6.28
CA TRP A 104 -4.07 -4.39 6.20
C TRP A 104 -3.89 -3.70 7.54
N ARG A 105 -2.96 -2.74 7.58
CA ARG A 105 -2.54 -1.99 8.77
C ARG A 105 -2.66 -0.49 8.53
N TYR A 106 -2.91 0.25 9.61
CA TYR A 106 -2.89 1.70 9.60
C TYR A 106 -1.46 2.25 9.67
N VAL A 107 -1.19 3.29 8.89
CA VAL A 107 0.01 4.12 9.02
C VAL A 107 -0.40 5.60 9.04
N PRO A 108 0.21 6.46 9.87
CA PRO A 108 -0.04 7.89 9.80
C PRO A 108 0.33 8.46 8.41
N THR A 109 -0.43 9.42 7.90
CA THR A 109 -0.16 10.08 6.61
C THR A 109 1.27 10.64 6.52
N SER A 110 1.80 11.17 7.63
CA SER A 110 3.18 11.68 7.70
C SER A 110 4.25 10.62 7.46
N MET A 111 3.92 9.33 7.65
CA MET A 111 4.81 8.18 7.45
C MET A 111 4.46 7.39 6.18
N ASN A 112 3.41 7.78 5.47
CA ASN A 112 3.01 7.16 4.21
C ASN A 112 3.78 7.76 3.04
N VAL A 113 4.91 7.15 2.68
CA VAL A 113 5.75 7.58 1.54
C VAL A 113 5.01 7.62 0.21
N ALA A 114 3.93 6.84 0.03
CA ALA A 114 3.16 6.83 -1.20
C ALA A 114 2.42 8.16 -1.46
N ASP A 115 2.16 8.96 -0.42
CA ASP A 115 1.55 10.30 -0.55
C ASP A 115 2.42 11.24 -1.39
N LYS A 116 3.76 11.13 -1.27
CA LYS A 116 4.71 11.90 -2.10
C LYS A 116 4.42 11.69 -3.59
N GLY A 117 4.09 10.46 -3.98
CA GLY A 117 3.74 10.06 -5.34
C GLY A 117 2.34 10.48 -5.83
N THR A 118 1.53 11.13 -4.97
CA THR A 118 0.19 11.61 -5.32
C THR A 118 0.08 13.13 -5.47
N ARG A 119 1.14 13.87 -5.18
CA ARG A 119 1.17 15.34 -5.28
C ARG A 119 1.09 15.78 -6.74
N GLU A 120 0.34 16.85 -7.01
CA GLU A 120 0.11 17.37 -8.38
C GLU A 120 1.42 17.85 -9.06
N ASN A 121 2.40 18.30 -8.27
CA ASN A 121 3.73 18.68 -8.72
C ASN A 121 4.76 17.57 -8.45
N PHE A 122 4.38 16.31 -8.67
CA PHE A 122 5.31 15.19 -8.49
C PHE A 122 6.54 15.37 -9.39
N ASP A 123 7.66 15.67 -8.76
CA ASP A 123 8.97 15.65 -9.39
C ASP A 123 9.72 14.41 -8.91
N SER A 124 10.08 13.53 -9.84
CA SER A 124 10.86 12.33 -9.52
C SER A 124 12.21 12.65 -8.88
N LEU A 125 12.75 13.86 -9.09
CA LEU A 125 13.98 14.33 -8.46
C LEU A 125 13.80 14.67 -6.98
N GLN A 126 12.56 14.86 -6.51
CA GLN A 126 12.23 15.07 -5.10
C GLN A 126 11.98 13.76 -4.35
N LEU A 127 12.06 12.61 -5.04
CA LEU A 127 12.05 11.32 -4.36
C LEU A 127 13.31 11.20 -3.50
N ASP A 128 13.10 11.25 -2.19
CA ASP A 128 14.17 11.23 -1.20
C ASP A 128 14.56 9.82 -0.78
N GLY A 129 15.49 9.75 0.18
CA GLY A 129 15.98 8.50 0.72
C GLY A 129 14.89 7.59 1.30
N GLU A 130 13.81 8.12 1.88
CA GLU A 130 12.74 7.28 2.44
C GLU A 130 11.94 6.57 1.35
N TRP A 131 11.79 7.19 0.18
CA TRP A 131 11.14 6.53 -0.95
C TRP A 131 11.90 5.28 -1.40
N PHE A 132 13.23 5.33 -1.47
CA PHE A 132 14.05 4.21 -1.96
C PHE A 132 14.51 3.25 -0.86
N ASN A 133 14.73 3.74 0.36
CA ASN A 133 15.18 2.95 1.50
C ASN A 133 14.02 2.45 2.36
N GLY A 134 12.80 2.89 2.08
CA GLY A 134 11.62 2.62 2.88
C GLY A 134 11.50 3.54 4.09
N PRO A 135 10.27 3.76 4.60
CA PRO A 135 10.04 4.57 5.78
C PRO A 135 10.70 3.96 7.02
N THR A 136 11.05 4.82 7.98
CA THR A 136 11.81 4.48 9.19
C THR A 136 11.25 3.28 9.96
N PHE A 137 9.93 3.22 10.13
CA PHE A 137 9.28 2.13 10.88
C PHE A 137 9.49 0.74 10.25
N LEU A 138 9.79 0.63 8.96
CA LEU A 138 10.11 -0.68 8.36
C LEU A 138 11.47 -1.22 8.80
N HIS A 139 12.34 -0.37 9.34
CA HIS A 139 13.65 -0.75 9.90
C HIS A 139 13.57 -1.13 11.38
N GLU A 140 12.40 -0.97 12.00
CA GLU A 140 12.15 -1.33 13.39
C GLU A 140 11.67 -2.79 13.50
N ALA A 141 11.94 -3.42 14.65
CA ALA A 141 11.38 -4.73 14.95
C ALA A 141 9.85 -4.62 15.03
N GLU A 142 9.14 -5.67 14.60
CA GLU A 142 7.69 -5.69 14.82
C GLU A 142 7.44 -5.70 16.33
N SER A 143 6.83 -4.63 16.82
CA SER A 143 6.38 -4.56 18.21
C SER A 143 5.22 -5.54 18.36
N SER A 144 5.34 -6.47 19.30
CA SER A 144 4.27 -7.43 19.65
C SER A 144 3.02 -6.73 20.16
#